data_AF-A0A812QKI3-F1
#
_entry.id   AF-A0A812QKI3-F1
#
_cell.length_a   1.000
_cell.length_b   1.000
_cell.length_c   1.000
_cell.angle_alpha   90.00
_cell.angle_beta   90.00
_cell.angle_gamma   90.00
#
_symmetry.space_group_name_H-M   'P 1'
#
loop_
_entity.id
_entity.type
_entity.pdbx_description
1 polymer ?
#
loop_
_entity_poly.entity_id
_entity_poly.type
_entity_poly.pdbx_seq_one_letter_code
_entity_poly.pdbx_strand_id
1 'polypeptide(L)'
;MEQKFVGSAEFNLAEAVYARSNPKHHGWLKKKLENVRRKPRDPPLGKLFAYAEESVNAKVELSFQMAAHDLKSTDFWKRKCDPYFMMNRIEGVYDTGELFLAPVFRSEVARKTGEPTFEESSYTVAQTSACDIYQDVIITASASALLSVLLLQLL
;
A
#
# COMPACT_ATOMS: atom_id res chain seq x y z
N MET A 1 -32.08 12.84 -11.79
CA MET A 1 -31.20 12.64 -12.96
C MET A 1 -31.06 11.16 -13.17
N GLU A 2 -31.51 10.64 -14.32
CA GLU A 2 -31.29 9.25 -14.69
C GLU A 2 -29.88 9.09 -15.28
N GLN A 3 -29.08 8.20 -14.71
CA GLN A 3 -27.77 7.84 -15.24
C GLN A 3 -27.96 6.90 -16.44
N LYS A 4 -27.26 7.18 -17.54
CA LYS A 4 -27.30 6.34 -18.76
C LYS A 4 -26.01 5.54 -18.88
N PHE A 5 -26.14 4.22 -19.04
CA PHE A 5 -24.99 3.36 -19.30
C PHE A 5 -24.35 3.68 -20.67
N VAL A 6 -23.08 4.09 -20.65
CA VAL A 6 -22.30 4.45 -21.85
C VAL A 6 -21.51 3.23 -22.37
N GLY A 7 -20.86 2.48 -21.48
CA GLY A 7 -20.07 1.30 -21.81
C GLY A 7 -19.21 0.85 -20.63
N SER A 8 -18.51 -0.26 -20.79
CA SER A 8 -17.57 -0.84 -19.81
C SER A 8 -16.19 -1.03 -20.45
N ALA A 9 -15.17 -1.10 -19.60
CA ALA A 9 -13.82 -1.49 -19.98
C ALA A 9 -13.20 -2.28 -18.84
N GLU A 10 -12.49 -3.35 -19.16
CA GLU A 10 -11.82 -4.21 -18.18
C GLU A 10 -10.30 -4.11 -18.37
N PHE A 11 -9.58 -4.06 -17.25
CA PHE A 11 -8.13 -4.06 -17.23
C PHE A 11 -7.63 -4.52 -15.86
N ASN A 12 -6.45 -5.14 -15.84
CA ASN A 12 -5.77 -5.48 -14.59
C ASN A 12 -5.02 -4.27 -14.02
N LEU A 13 -4.91 -4.16 -12.70
CA LEU A 13 -4.13 -3.10 -12.04
C LEU A 13 -2.68 -3.06 -12.55
N ALA A 14 -2.08 -4.23 -12.78
CA ALA A 14 -0.74 -4.35 -13.35
C ALA A 14 -0.61 -3.62 -14.70
N GLU A 15 -1.64 -3.68 -15.57
CA GLU A 15 -1.63 -2.98 -16.85
C GLU A 15 -1.62 -1.47 -16.67
N ALA A 16 -2.35 -0.96 -15.69
CA ALA A 16 -2.38 0.47 -15.38
C ALA A 16 -1.03 0.95 -14.81
N VAL A 17 -0.38 0.13 -13.97
CA VAL A 17 0.97 0.42 -13.45
C VAL A 17 2.02 0.37 -14.56
N TYR A 18 1.99 -0.65 -15.44
CA TYR A 18 2.92 -0.76 -16.57
C TYR A 18 2.71 0.34 -17.62
N ALA A 19 1.50 0.86 -17.77
CA ALA A 19 1.27 2.00 -18.67
C ALA A 19 2.14 3.21 -18.27
N ARG A 20 2.48 3.34 -16.98
CA ARG A 20 3.36 4.40 -16.46
C ARG A 20 4.78 4.34 -17.02
N SER A 21 5.32 3.15 -17.25
CA SER A 21 6.67 2.97 -17.80
C SER A 21 6.74 3.17 -19.31
N ASN A 22 5.60 3.37 -19.99
CA ASN A 22 5.55 3.53 -21.44
C ASN A 22 5.49 5.02 -21.85
N PRO A 23 6.57 5.57 -22.44
CA PRO A 23 6.62 6.98 -22.83
C PRO A 23 5.64 7.33 -23.97
N LYS A 24 5.18 6.34 -24.76
CA LYS A 24 4.25 6.57 -25.89
C LYS A 24 2.85 6.98 -25.45
N HIS A 25 2.48 6.74 -24.20
CA HIS A 25 1.13 7.01 -23.70
C HIS A 25 1.09 8.00 -22.55
N HIS A 26 2.20 8.71 -22.30
CA HIS A 26 2.34 9.68 -21.20
C HIS A 26 1.92 9.11 -19.84
N GLY A 27 2.11 7.81 -19.64
CA GLY A 27 1.75 7.11 -18.41
C GLY A 27 0.27 6.72 -18.25
N TRP A 28 -0.59 7.02 -19.22
CA TRP A 28 -2.02 6.68 -19.17
C TRP A 28 -2.31 5.32 -19.83
N LEU A 29 -3.07 4.48 -19.14
CA LEU A 29 -3.68 3.30 -19.75
C LEU A 29 -4.93 3.73 -20.53
N LYS A 30 -4.97 3.40 -21.82
CA LYS A 30 -6.08 3.75 -22.72
C LYS A 30 -6.83 2.49 -23.12
N LYS A 31 -8.09 2.36 -22.69
CA LYS A 31 -8.97 1.25 -23.08
C LYS A 31 -10.17 1.76 -23.86
N LYS A 32 -10.56 1.05 -24.92
CA LYS A 32 -11.79 1.37 -25.65
C LYS A 32 -12.97 0.92 -24.80
N LEU A 33 -14.04 1.72 -24.79
CA LEU A 33 -15.28 1.32 -24.14
C LEU A 33 -16.02 0.32 -25.02
N GLU A 34 -16.53 -0.73 -24.40
CA GLU A 34 -17.36 -1.76 -25.00
C GLU A 34 -18.78 -1.63 -24.48
N ASN A 35 -19.77 -1.84 -25.35
CA ASN A 35 -21.17 -1.83 -24.95
C ASN A 35 -21.93 -2.83 -25.82
N VAL A 36 -22.41 -3.90 -25.18
CA VAL A 36 -23.14 -4.99 -25.83
C VAL A 36 -24.43 -4.49 -26.49
N ARG A 37 -24.98 -3.35 -26.04
CA ARG A 37 -26.22 -2.74 -26.58
C ARG A 37 -25.98 -1.81 -27.77
N ARG A 38 -24.73 -1.64 -28.22
CA ARG A 38 -24.39 -0.72 -29.32
C ARG A 38 -24.82 -1.28 -30.67
N LYS A 39 -25.46 -0.45 -31.49
CA LYS A 39 -25.77 -0.75 -32.89
C LYS A 39 -24.60 -0.32 -33.80
N PRO A 40 -24.36 -0.99 -34.95
CA PRO A 40 -23.25 -0.66 -35.85
C PRO A 40 -23.22 0.79 -36.36
N ARG A 41 -24.38 1.47 -36.40
CA ARG A 41 -24.52 2.87 -36.85
C ARG A 41 -24.31 3.90 -35.74
N ASP A 42 -24.19 3.46 -34.48
CA ASP A 42 -24.03 4.37 -33.35
C ASP A 42 -22.61 4.96 -33.34
N PRO A 43 -22.45 6.21 -32.87
CA PRO A 43 -21.13 6.83 -32.74
C PRO A 43 -20.19 6.02 -31.84
N PRO A 44 -18.86 6.16 -32.01
CA PRO A 44 -17.88 5.49 -31.17
C PRO A 44 -18.05 5.90 -29.70
N LEU A 45 -18.04 4.91 -28.80
CA LEU A 45 -18.36 5.06 -27.37
C LEU A 45 -17.34 5.88 -26.57
N GLY A 46 -16.17 6.16 -27.16
CA GLY A 46 -15.06 6.82 -26.49
C GLY A 46 -14.04 5.83 -25.91
N LYS A 47 -13.16 6.35 -25.05
CA LYS A 47 -12.09 5.60 -24.40
C LYS A 47 -12.09 5.93 -22.91
N LEU A 48 -11.81 4.92 -22.09
CA LEU A 48 -11.48 5.09 -20.69
C LEU A 48 -9.97 5.33 -20.56
N PHE A 49 -9.60 6.30 -19.75
CA PHE A 49 -8.23 6.61 -19.39
C PHE A 49 -8.05 6.32 -17.91
N ALA A 50 -7.11 5.44 -17.58
CA ALA A 50 -6.76 5.13 -16.20
C ALA A 50 -5.31 5.54 -15.93
N TYR A 51 -5.08 6.13 -14.76
CA TYR A 51 -3.75 6.47 -14.26
C TYR A 51 -3.57 5.82 -12.90
N ALA A 52 -2.45 5.13 -12.73
CA ALA A 52 -2.11 4.48 -11.47
C ALA A 52 -0.86 5.15 -10.90
N GLU A 53 -1.05 5.82 -9.77
CA GLU A 53 0.02 6.43 -9.00
C GLU A 53 0.13 5.74 -7.65
N GLU A 54 1.37 5.39 -7.29
CA GLU A 54 1.66 4.89 -5.96
C GLU A 54 1.63 6.06 -4.98
N SER A 55 0.82 5.92 -3.93
CA SER A 55 0.67 6.91 -2.87
C SER A 55 2.02 7.30 -2.29
N VAL A 56 2.21 8.61 -2.06
CA VAL A 56 3.43 9.14 -1.41
C VAL A 56 3.61 8.52 -0.03
N ASN A 57 2.52 8.26 0.70
CA ASN A 57 2.56 7.68 2.04
C ASN A 57 3.15 6.27 2.05
N ALA A 58 2.98 5.50 0.98
CA ALA A 58 3.56 4.17 0.85
C ALA A 58 5.09 4.20 0.68
N LYS A 59 5.64 5.33 0.24
CA LYS A 59 7.07 5.54 -0.02
C LYS A 59 7.82 6.16 1.16
N VAL A 60 7.12 6.43 2.26
CA VAL A 60 7.75 7.01 3.44
C VAL A 60 8.58 5.93 4.13
N GLU A 61 9.87 6.25 4.31
CA GLU A 61 10.80 5.46 5.11
C GLU A 61 10.99 6.14 6.47
N LEU A 62 10.97 5.32 7.52
CA LEU A 62 11.29 5.74 8.87
C LEU A 62 12.61 5.09 9.27
N SER A 63 13.61 5.94 9.51
CA SER A 63 14.92 5.53 10.02
C SER A 63 15.08 6.01 11.44
N PHE A 64 15.61 5.15 12.31
CA PHE A 64 15.94 5.53 13.68
C PHE A 64 17.14 4.75 14.19
N GLN A 65 17.78 5.34 15.19
CA GLN A 65 18.80 4.67 15.99
C GLN A 65 18.26 4.46 17.40
N MET A 66 18.45 3.25 17.94
CA MET A 66 18.00 2.93 19.29
C MET A 66 19.19 2.84 20.24
N ALA A 67 19.02 3.42 21.42
CA ALA A 67 19.92 3.23 22.55
C ALA A 67 19.09 3.00 23.82
N ALA A 68 19.66 2.29 24.77
CA ALA A 68 19.07 2.11 26.10
C ALA A 68 20.12 2.36 27.18
N HIS A 69 19.65 2.70 28.37
CA HIS A 69 20.49 2.94 29.54
C HIS A 69 19.95 2.14 30.73
N ASP A 70 20.84 1.76 31.63
CA ASP A 70 20.53 1.06 32.88
C ASP A 70 19.69 -0.22 32.72
N LEU A 71 19.92 -0.98 31.63
CA LEU A 71 19.25 -2.26 31.44
C LEU A 71 19.69 -3.28 32.51
N LYS A 72 18.67 -3.86 33.17
CA LYS A 72 18.86 -4.85 34.23
C LYS A 72 18.74 -6.25 33.65
N SER A 73 19.67 -7.13 34.03
CA SER A 73 19.54 -8.54 33.73
C SER A 73 18.48 -9.17 34.63
N THR A 74 17.58 -9.96 34.04
CA THR A 74 16.65 -10.83 34.78
C THR A 74 17.32 -12.13 35.24
N ASP A 75 18.44 -12.51 34.63
CA ASP A 75 19.17 -13.72 34.95
C ASP A 75 20.05 -13.48 36.20
N PHE A 76 19.76 -14.16 37.30
CA PHE A 76 20.49 -13.96 38.56
C PHE A 76 21.99 -14.29 38.48
N TRP A 77 22.41 -15.09 37.50
CA TRP A 77 23.81 -15.48 37.29
C TRP A 77 24.56 -14.61 36.27
N LYS A 78 23.87 -13.70 35.56
CA LYS A 78 24.51 -12.79 34.59
C LYS A 78 24.64 -11.39 35.18
N ARG A 79 25.87 -10.96 35.43
CA ARG A 79 26.15 -9.56 35.87
C ARG A 79 25.79 -8.51 34.81
N LYS A 80 25.84 -8.86 33.52
CA LYS A 80 25.52 -7.97 32.39
C LYS A 80 24.58 -8.68 31.43
N CYS A 81 23.63 -7.96 30.86
CA CYS A 81 22.68 -8.51 29.88
C CYS A 81 23.25 -8.52 28.45
N ASP A 82 22.61 -9.31 27.59
CA ASP A 82 22.84 -9.35 26.14
C ASP A 82 21.59 -8.81 25.41
N PRO A 83 21.30 -7.50 25.49
CA PRO A 83 20.06 -6.94 24.97
C PRO A 83 19.99 -6.96 23.44
N TYR A 84 18.76 -7.06 22.94
CA TYR A 84 18.35 -6.80 21.57
C TYR A 84 16.97 -6.14 21.61
N PHE A 85 16.55 -5.53 20.50
CA PHE A 85 15.20 -5.01 20.37
C PHE A 85 14.48 -5.63 19.19
N MET A 86 13.15 -5.57 19.27
CA MET A 86 12.25 -6.12 18.27
C MET A 86 11.16 -5.09 18.02
N MET A 87 10.89 -4.83 16.75
CA MET A 87 9.72 -4.06 16.36
C MET A 87 8.60 -5.01 15.97
N ASN A 88 7.43 -4.76 16.54
CA ASN A 88 6.23 -5.53 16.23
C ASN A 88 5.18 -4.61 15.63
N ARG A 89 4.51 -5.10 14.59
CA ARG A 89 3.24 -4.57 14.11
C ARG A 89 2.14 -5.06 15.04
N ILE A 90 1.25 -4.14 15.42
CA ILE A 90 0.08 -4.45 16.23
C ILE A 90 -1.08 -4.74 15.28
N GLU A 91 -1.69 -5.92 15.42
CA GLU A 91 -2.89 -6.33 14.69
C GLU A 91 -4.03 -6.57 15.67
N GLY A 92 -5.20 -6.02 15.38
CA GLY A 92 -6.41 -6.32 16.14
C GLY A 92 -7.00 -7.64 15.67
N VAL A 93 -7.19 -8.60 16.57
CA VAL A 93 -7.98 -9.80 16.28
C VAL A 93 -9.45 -9.44 16.44
N TYR A 94 -10.14 -9.16 15.31
CA TYR A 94 -11.52 -8.68 15.30
C TYR A 94 -12.51 -9.55 16.09
N ASP A 95 -12.26 -10.85 16.17
CA ASP A 95 -13.16 -11.82 16.82
C ASP A 95 -12.98 -11.88 18.35
N THR A 96 -11.77 -11.63 18.86
CA THR A 96 -11.44 -11.78 20.29
C THR A 96 -11.17 -10.45 21.01
N GLY A 97 -10.91 -9.37 20.25
CA GLY A 97 -10.46 -8.09 20.77
C GLY A 97 -9.01 -8.11 21.29
N GLU A 98 -8.29 -9.22 21.11
CA GLU A 98 -6.89 -9.33 21.51
C GLU A 98 -5.96 -8.64 20.50
N LEU A 99 -4.86 -8.09 21.00
CA LEU A 99 -3.80 -7.52 20.18
C LEU A 99 -2.78 -8.60 19.85
N PHE A 100 -2.62 -8.89 18.56
CA PHE A 100 -1.56 -9.74 18.05
C PHE A 100 -0.34 -8.88 17.71
N LEU A 101 0.84 -9.33 18.13
CA LEU A 101 2.11 -8.67 17.86
C LEU A 101 2.88 -9.46 16.80
N ALA A 102 2.89 -8.96 15.56
CA ALA A 102 3.60 -9.57 14.44
C ALA A 102 5.02 -8.98 14.34
N PRO A 103 6.09 -9.78 14.47
CA PRO A 103 7.45 -9.25 14.40
C PRO A 103 7.80 -8.78 12.99
N VAL A 104 8.24 -7.53 12.88
CA VAL A 104 8.67 -6.90 11.61
C VAL A 104 10.19 -6.84 11.53
N PHE A 105 10.86 -6.65 12.67
CA PHE A 105 12.30 -6.53 12.73
C PHE A 105 12.87 -7.00 14.05
N ARG A 106 14.12 -7.46 14.01
CA ARG A 106 14.95 -7.76 15.16
C ARG A 106 16.36 -7.21 14.95
N SER A 107 16.88 -6.52 15.96
CA SER A 107 18.25 -6.00 15.95
C SER A 107 19.29 -7.09 16.17
N GLU A 108 20.54 -6.72 15.96
CA GLU A 108 21.69 -7.41 16.52
C GLU A 108 21.63 -7.48 18.05
N VAL A 109 22.40 -8.42 18.61
CA VAL A 109 22.53 -8.58 20.06
C VAL A 109 23.74 -7.80 20.53
N ALA A 110 23.52 -6.78 21.36
CA ALA A 110 24.59 -6.07 22.04
C ALA A 110 25.06 -6.92 23.23
N ARG A 111 26.33 -7.33 23.25
CA ARG A 111 26.83 -8.31 24.22
C ARG A 111 27.28 -7.66 25.53
N LYS A 112 26.89 -8.25 26.65
CA LYS A 112 27.38 -7.94 28.01
C LYS A 112 27.39 -6.43 28.30
N THR A 113 26.28 -5.75 28.04
CA THR A 113 26.13 -4.31 28.32
C THR A 113 24.74 -3.99 28.88
N GLY A 114 24.69 -3.06 29.83
CA GLY A 114 23.44 -2.43 30.29
C GLY A 114 23.12 -1.14 29.52
N GLU A 115 24.03 -0.70 28.67
CA GLU A 115 23.97 0.53 27.89
C GLU A 115 24.22 0.20 26.41
N PRO A 116 23.29 -0.47 25.71
CA PRO A 116 23.45 -0.77 24.30
C PRO A 116 23.14 0.45 23.43
N THR A 117 23.92 0.60 22.37
CA THR A 117 23.59 1.43 21.20
C THR A 117 23.55 0.49 20.01
N PHE A 118 22.47 0.53 19.24
CA PHE A 118 22.26 -0.33 18.08
C PHE A 118 22.56 0.41 16.77
N GLU A 119 22.77 -0.36 15.71
CA GLU A 119 22.89 0.18 14.36
C GLU A 119 21.59 0.88 13.91
N GLU A 120 21.74 1.87 13.03
CA GLU A 120 20.58 2.56 12.46
C GLU A 120 19.73 1.54 11.67
N SER A 121 18.43 1.56 11.93
CA SER A 121 17.49 0.69 11.25
C SER A 121 16.46 1.52 10.48
N SER A 122 16.12 1.09 9.27
CA SER A 122 15.16 1.75 8.39
C SER A 122 14.04 0.81 7.93
N TYR A 123 12.82 1.34 7.84
CA TYR A 123 11.62 0.58 7.44
C TYR A 123 10.71 1.42 6.58
N THR A 124 10.02 0.78 5.64
CA THR A 124 8.95 1.44 4.88
C THR A 124 7.62 1.35 5.64
N VAL A 125 6.75 2.34 5.46
CA VAL A 125 5.37 2.30 5.98
C VAL A 125 4.65 1.03 5.48
N ALA A 126 4.92 0.58 4.26
CA ALA A 126 4.33 -0.64 3.72
C ALA A 126 4.67 -1.89 4.55
N GLN A 127 5.91 -2.00 5.06
CA GLN A 127 6.32 -3.12 5.93
C GLN A 127 5.61 -3.07 7.29
N THR A 128 5.38 -1.89 7.83
CA THR A 128 4.74 -1.71 9.15
C THR A 128 3.22 -1.74 9.10
N SER A 129 2.59 -1.51 7.94
CA SER A 129 1.13 -1.43 7.77
C SER A 129 0.49 -2.64 7.07
N ALA A 130 1.20 -3.77 6.95
CA ALA A 130 0.71 -4.97 6.24
C ALA A 130 0.32 -4.74 4.77
N CYS A 131 0.84 -3.69 4.13
CA CYS A 131 0.39 -3.24 2.82
C CYS A 131 -1.11 -2.85 2.75
N ASP A 132 -1.78 -2.57 3.87
CA ASP A 132 -3.10 -1.93 3.90
C ASP A 132 -2.96 -0.46 3.49
N ILE A 133 -2.64 -0.24 2.22
CA ILE A 133 -2.51 1.06 1.61
C ILE A 133 -3.84 1.34 0.92
N TYR A 134 -4.49 2.42 1.33
CA TYR A 134 -5.71 2.91 0.69
C TYR A 134 -5.48 3.14 -0.81
N GLN A 135 -6.33 2.53 -1.63
CA GLN A 135 -6.33 2.74 -3.08
C GLN A 135 -7.38 3.80 -3.44
N ASP A 136 -6.93 5.02 -3.67
CA ASP A 136 -7.78 6.08 -4.23
C ASP A 136 -7.87 5.92 -5.75
N VAL A 137 -9.06 5.68 -6.26
CA VAL A 137 -9.31 5.54 -7.71
C VAL A 137 -9.91 6.84 -8.24
N ILE A 138 -9.08 7.66 -8.88
CA ILE A 138 -9.52 8.87 -9.58
C ILE A 138 -9.72 8.53 -11.07
N ILE A 139 -10.97 8.47 -11.52
CA ILE A 139 -11.31 8.25 -12.93
C ILE A 139 -11.70 9.57 -13.58
N THR A 140 -10.87 10.05 -14.50
CA THR A 140 -11.20 11.22 -15.34
C THR A 140 -11.71 10.74 -16.70
N ALA A 141 -13.00 10.91 -16.95
CA ALA A 141 -13.61 10.61 -18.24
C ALA A 141 -13.90 11.90 -19.01
N SER A 142 -13.38 12.04 -20.23
CA SER A 142 -13.87 13.06 -21.16
C SER A 142 -15.02 12.47 -21.98
N ALA A 143 -16.23 12.63 -21.47
CA ALA A 143 -17.46 12.38 -22.21
C ALA A 143 -18.31 13.65 -22.18
N SER A 144 -19.03 13.93 -23.26
CA SER A 144 -19.97 15.06 -23.37
C SER A 144 -21.20 14.94 -22.45
N ALA A 145 -21.21 13.99 -21.50
CA ALA A 145 -22.24 13.81 -20.50
C ALA A 145 -21.65 13.33 -19.17
N LEU A 146 -22.17 13.88 -18.06
CA LEU A 146 -21.84 13.55 -16.67
C LEU A 146 -21.79 12.04 -16.45
N LEU A 147 -20.63 11.55 -15.98
CA LEU A 147 -20.37 10.14 -15.78
C LEU A 147 -20.44 9.80 -14.30
N SER A 148 -21.06 8.68 -13.97
CA SER A 148 -21.09 8.11 -12.63
C SER A 148 -20.44 6.73 -12.72
N VAL A 149 -19.36 6.54 -11.99
CA VAL A 149 -18.59 5.30 -11.99
C VAL A 149 -19.07 4.42 -10.84
N LEU A 150 -19.50 3.20 -11.15
CA LEU A 150 -19.78 2.18 -10.15
C LEU A 150 -18.60 1.20 -10.16
N LEU A 151 -17.78 1.23 -9.10
CA LEU A 151 -16.66 0.31 -8.90
C LEU A 151 -17.13 -0.86 -8.03
N LEU A 152 -17.11 -2.07 -8.57
CA LEU A 152 -17.22 -3.29 -7.78
C LEU A 152 -15.82 -3.60 -7.24
N GLN A 153 -15.60 -3.37 -5.95
CA GLN A 153 -14.43 -3.90 -5.24
C GLN A 153 -14.62 -5.40 -5.08
N LEU A 154 -13.80 -6.20 -5.77
CA LEU A 154 -13.60 -7.60 -5.42
C LEU A 154 -12.40 -7.62 -4.45
N LEU A 155 -12.73 -7.79 -3.16
CA LEU A 155 -11.81 -8.26 -2.13
C LEU A 155 -11.42 -9.72 -2.42
#